data_AF-A0A7W7R9T2-F1
#
_entry.id   AF-A0A7W7R9T2-F1
#
_cell.length_a   1.000
_cell.length_b   1.000
_cell.length_c   1.000
_cell.angle_alpha   90.00
_cell.angle_beta   90.00
_cell.angle_gamma   90.00
#
_symmetry.space_group_name_H-M   'P 1'
#
loop_
_entity.id
_entity.type
_entity.pdbx_description
1 polymer ?
#
loop_
_entity_poly.entity_id
_entity_poly.type
_entity_poly.pdbx_seq_one_letter_code
_entity_poly.pdbx_strand_id
1 'polypeptide(L)'
;MDSVIEEARAFLPLTVSTTELDDDGMSIGGRNWRFRINTNWRITSMSRPSGSTPTSTLTSTAQGPPDALSSAVRNRRVVDLQLWQHDEYIDLRAVLDDHQVVEVVSDFPYGEWTFSIWREGDPEQVPVYDLSGPLQP
;
A
#
# COMPACT_ATOMS: atom_id res chain seq x y z
N MET A 1 -12.91 -10.53 6.82
CA MET A 1 -11.94 -9.66 6.14
C MET A 1 -11.26 -8.70 7.13
N ASP A 2 -11.99 -8.05 8.04
CA ASP A 2 -11.37 -7.21 9.10
C ASP A 2 -10.32 -7.94 9.94
N SER A 3 -10.54 -9.21 10.27
CA SER A 3 -9.55 -10.04 11.00
C SER A 3 -8.18 -10.14 10.30
N VAL A 4 -8.13 -10.00 8.98
CA VAL A 4 -6.89 -10.16 8.20
C VAL A 4 -6.07 -8.86 8.25
N ILE A 5 -6.71 -7.70 8.27
CA ILE A 5 -5.99 -6.42 8.36
C ILE A 5 -5.59 -6.08 9.80
N GLU A 6 -6.37 -6.51 10.79
CA GLU A 6 -6.03 -6.36 12.21
C GLU A 6 -4.70 -7.04 12.57
N GLU A 7 -4.42 -8.19 11.97
CA GLU A 7 -3.13 -8.88 12.16
C GLU A 7 -1.96 -8.08 11.56
N ALA A 8 -2.12 -7.54 10.36
CA ALA A 8 -1.11 -6.68 9.73
C ALA A 8 -0.85 -5.40 10.54
N ARG A 9 -1.89 -4.83 11.15
CA ARG A 9 -1.80 -3.62 11.98
C ARG A 9 -0.91 -3.79 13.21
N ALA A 10 -0.73 -5.02 13.71
CA ALA A 10 0.16 -5.30 14.84
C ALA A 10 1.65 -5.01 14.55
N PHE A 11 2.02 -4.89 13.27
CA PHE A 11 3.40 -4.61 12.85
C PHE A 11 3.67 -3.13 12.55
N LEU A 12 2.65 -2.28 12.67
CA LEU A 12 2.78 -0.84 12.46
C LEU A 12 3.44 -0.15 13.67
N PRO A 13 4.15 0.97 13.48
CA PRO A 13 4.39 1.66 12.22
C PRO A 13 5.54 1.07 11.39
N LEU A 14 5.44 1.18 10.06
CA LEU A 14 6.44 0.69 9.11
C LEU A 14 7.09 1.83 8.35
N THR A 15 8.41 1.98 8.48
CA THR A 15 9.17 3.03 7.77
C THR A 15 9.40 2.64 6.32
N VAL A 16 9.08 3.55 5.41
CA VAL A 16 9.38 3.45 3.98
C VAL A 16 10.83 3.88 3.75
N SER A 17 11.68 2.93 3.40
CA SER A 17 13.09 3.18 3.05
C SER A 17 13.44 2.81 1.60
N THR A 18 12.60 2.01 0.95
CA THR A 18 12.82 1.56 -0.43
C THR A 18 11.60 1.82 -1.30
N THR A 19 11.88 2.08 -2.57
CA THR A 19 10.92 2.09 -3.67
C THR A 19 11.62 1.41 -4.83
N GLU A 20 11.07 0.30 -5.28
CA GLU A 20 11.67 -0.59 -6.28
C GLU A 20 10.71 -0.75 -7.45
N LEU A 21 11.24 -0.69 -8.66
CA LEU A 21 10.48 -0.95 -9.88
C LEU A 21 10.88 -2.30 -10.42
N ASP A 22 9.91 -2.97 -11.03
CA ASP A 22 10.15 -4.08 -11.92
C ASP A 22 9.28 -3.95 -13.17
N ASP A 23 9.28 -4.99 -14.00
CA ASP A 23 8.65 -4.99 -15.32
C ASP A 23 7.12 -4.85 -15.24
N ASP A 24 6.51 -5.24 -14.11
CA ASP A 24 5.05 -5.34 -13.93
C ASP A 24 4.49 -4.34 -12.91
N GLY A 25 5.34 -3.51 -12.29
CA GLY A 25 4.87 -2.51 -11.36
C GLY A 25 5.95 -1.94 -10.46
N MET A 26 5.53 -1.54 -9.27
CA MET A 26 6.38 -0.93 -8.27
C MET A 26 6.08 -1.51 -6.90
N SER A 27 7.09 -1.51 -6.04
CA SER A 27 6.96 -1.84 -4.64
C SER A 27 7.45 -0.67 -3.79
N ILE A 28 6.72 -0.33 -2.74
CA ILE A 28 7.25 0.48 -1.64
C ILE A 28 7.51 -0.43 -0.45
N GLY A 29 8.54 -0.14 0.34
CA GLY A 29 8.85 -1.02 1.44
C GLY A 29 9.92 -0.48 2.37
N GLY A 30 10.35 -1.37 3.26
CA GLY A 30 11.40 -1.12 4.20
C GLY A 30 12.18 -2.38 4.51
N ARG A 31 12.88 -2.38 5.64
CA ARG A 31 13.82 -3.45 6.00
C ARG A 31 13.21 -4.85 6.01
N ASN A 32 11.93 -4.97 6.35
CA ASN A 32 11.26 -6.25 6.57
C ASN A 32 9.78 -6.22 6.14
N TRP A 33 9.42 -5.37 5.19
CA TRP A 33 8.06 -5.32 4.66
C TRP A 33 8.05 -4.76 3.24
N ARG A 34 7.03 -5.13 2.46
CA ARG A 34 6.82 -4.64 1.09
C ARG A 34 5.34 -4.53 0.79
N PHE A 35 4.98 -3.49 0.06
CA PHE A 35 3.65 -3.24 -0.51
C PHE A 35 3.79 -3.14 -2.02
N ARG A 36 3.17 -4.08 -2.73
CA ARG A 36 3.14 -4.18 -4.18
C ARG A 36 2.07 -3.28 -4.79
N ILE A 37 2.43 -2.63 -5.89
CA ILE A 37 1.60 -1.74 -6.69
C ILE A 37 1.73 -2.20 -8.15
N ASN A 38 0.83 -3.08 -8.58
CA ASN A 38 0.81 -3.65 -9.96
C ASN A 38 0.03 -2.79 -10.96
N THR A 39 -0.59 -1.72 -10.50
CA THR A 39 -1.58 -0.94 -11.24
C THR A 39 -1.43 0.54 -10.93
N ASN A 40 -2.41 1.35 -11.34
CA ASN A 40 -2.53 2.75 -10.99
C ASN A 40 -2.43 2.97 -9.47
N TRP A 41 -1.86 4.10 -9.07
CA TRP A 41 -1.84 4.52 -7.67
C TRP A 41 -2.13 6.00 -7.55
N ARG A 42 -2.60 6.39 -6.36
CA ARG A 42 -2.74 7.81 -5.99
C ARG A 42 -2.40 8.05 -4.54
N ILE A 43 -1.94 9.26 -4.25
CA ILE A 43 -1.85 9.78 -2.89
C ILE A 43 -2.98 10.79 -2.69
N THR A 44 -3.83 10.54 -1.70
CA THR A 44 -4.90 11.45 -1.29
C THR A 44 -4.65 11.94 0.14
N SER A 45 -5.03 13.18 0.46
CA SER A 45 -5.07 13.62 1.86
C SER A 45 -6.41 13.26 2.47
N MET A 46 -6.43 12.56 3.61
CA MET A 46 -7.65 12.43 4.40
C MET A 46 -8.02 13.79 4.99
N SER A 47 -8.92 14.50 4.33
CA SER A 47 -9.66 15.58 4.99
C SER A 47 -10.53 14.93 6.07
N ARG A 48 -10.39 15.35 7.33
CA ARG A 48 -11.35 15.01 8.40
C ARG A 48 -12.78 15.16 7.86
N PRO A 49 -13.75 14.33 8.29
CA PRO A 49 -15.12 14.41 7.81
C PRO A 49 -15.75 15.73 8.28
N SER A 50 -15.62 16.76 7.44
CA SER A 50 -16.35 18.03 7.49
C SER A 50 -16.35 18.62 6.10
N GLY A 51 -16.98 17.91 5.16
CA GLY A 51 -17.51 18.46 3.90
C GLY A 51 -16.52 19.03 2.88
N SER A 52 -15.21 19.05 3.14
CA SER A 52 -14.23 19.58 2.20
C SER A 52 -13.66 18.50 1.28
N THR A 53 -13.72 18.80 -0.01
CA THR A 53 -13.14 18.05 -1.13
C THR A 53 -11.68 17.69 -0.86
N PRO A 54 -11.21 16.46 -1.17
CA PRO A 54 -9.79 16.10 -1.05
C PRO A 54 -8.93 17.13 -1.79
N THR A 55 -8.10 17.86 -1.05
CA THR A 55 -7.51 19.11 -1.54
C THR A 55 -6.16 18.92 -2.25
N SER A 56 -5.63 17.71 -2.33
CA SER A 56 -4.47 17.38 -3.17
C SER A 56 -4.45 15.90 -3.47
N THR A 57 -4.52 15.56 -4.76
CA THR A 57 -4.38 14.19 -5.24
C THR A 57 -3.19 14.14 -6.18
N LEU A 58 -2.14 13.42 -5.79
CA LEU A 58 -1.09 12.99 -6.73
C LEU A 58 -1.57 11.69 -7.35
N THR A 59 -1.84 11.66 -8.65
CA THR A 59 -2.30 10.48 -9.38
C THR A 59 -1.27 10.03 -10.39
N SER A 60 -1.06 8.72 -10.49
CA SER A 60 -0.26 8.11 -11.54
C SER A 60 -1.12 7.12 -12.33
N THR A 61 -0.97 7.13 -13.66
CA THR A 61 -1.41 5.99 -14.49
C THR A 61 -0.39 4.86 -14.43
N ALA A 62 -0.70 3.68 -14.98
CA ALA A 62 -0.04 2.38 -14.78
C ALA A 62 1.48 2.32 -15.04
N GLN A 63 2.10 3.42 -15.45
CA GLN A 63 3.55 3.57 -15.67
C GLN A 63 4.08 4.96 -15.25
N GLY A 64 3.33 5.74 -14.48
CA GLY A 64 3.74 7.11 -14.14
C GLY A 64 5.04 7.13 -13.32
N PRO A 65 5.74 8.28 -13.30
CA PRO A 65 7.14 8.34 -12.95
C PRO A 65 7.36 7.89 -11.49
N PRO A 66 8.08 6.78 -11.26
CA PRO A 66 8.33 6.21 -9.94
C PRO A 66 8.95 7.21 -8.96
N ASP A 67 9.69 8.18 -9.50
CA ASP A 67 10.32 9.25 -8.76
C ASP A 67 9.32 10.11 -7.97
N ALA A 68 8.08 10.27 -8.47
CA ALA A 68 7.05 11.04 -7.79
C ALA A 68 6.54 10.32 -6.53
N LEU A 69 6.27 9.00 -6.61
CA LEU A 69 5.88 8.23 -5.43
C LEU A 69 7.05 8.16 -4.45
N SER A 70 8.22 7.76 -4.93
CA SER A 70 9.44 7.63 -4.12
C SER A 70 9.71 8.91 -3.34
N SER A 71 9.64 10.08 -3.99
CA SER A 71 9.82 11.38 -3.32
C SER A 71 8.72 11.68 -2.30
N ALA A 72 7.48 11.30 -2.58
CA ALA A 72 6.34 11.57 -1.71
C ALA A 72 6.29 10.67 -0.47
N VAL A 73 6.80 9.44 -0.54
CA VAL A 73 6.71 8.45 0.56
C VAL A 73 8.04 8.15 1.26
N ARG A 74 9.19 8.56 0.72
CA ARG A 74 10.50 8.28 1.30
C ARG A 74 10.62 8.82 2.73
N ASN A 75 11.15 7.98 3.62
CA ASN A 75 11.34 8.26 5.05
C ASN A 75 10.05 8.49 5.85
N ARG A 76 8.88 8.23 5.23
CA ARG A 76 7.60 8.32 5.89
C ARG A 76 7.25 7.00 6.55
N ARG A 77 6.30 7.03 7.47
CA ARG A 77 5.82 5.82 8.16
C ARG A 77 4.40 5.51 7.75
N VAL A 78 4.16 4.26 7.37
CA VAL A 78 2.80 3.69 7.34
C VAL A 78 2.37 3.49 8.78
N VAL A 79 1.27 4.12 9.18
CA VAL A 79 0.74 4.13 10.55
C VAL A 79 -0.63 3.46 10.66
N ASP A 80 -1.31 3.24 9.53
CA ASP A 80 -2.54 2.45 9.45
C ASP A 80 -2.62 1.76 8.09
N LEU A 81 -3.35 0.66 8.04
CA LEU A 81 -3.70 -0.08 6.83
C LEU A 81 -5.22 -0.19 6.78
N GLN A 82 -5.82 0.05 5.62
CA GLN A 82 -7.27 0.03 5.45
C GLN A 82 -7.64 -0.80 4.22
N LEU A 83 -8.71 -1.58 4.34
CA LEU A 83 -9.37 -2.19 3.19
C LEU A 83 -10.45 -1.24 2.71
N TRP A 84 -10.47 -0.98 1.41
CA TRP A 84 -11.51 -0.17 0.79
C TRP A 84 -12.24 -1.01 -0.25
N GLN A 85 -13.53 -1.22 0.00
CA GLN A 85 -14.38 -2.02 -0.87
C GLN A 85 -14.96 -1.15 -1.99
N HIS A 86 -14.78 -1.61 -3.22
CA HIS A 86 -15.47 -1.16 -4.42
C HIS A 86 -16.56 -2.16 -4.80
N ASP A 87 -17.38 -1.81 -5.80
CA ASP A 87 -18.48 -2.68 -6.27
C ASP A 87 -17.96 -4.04 -6.79
N GLU A 88 -16.74 -4.09 -7.33
CA GLU A 88 -16.18 -5.27 -8.01
C GLU A 88 -14.87 -5.80 -7.40
N TYR A 89 -14.23 -5.06 -6.50
CA TYR A 89 -12.91 -5.40 -5.93
C TYR A 89 -12.68 -4.75 -4.56
N ILE A 90 -11.59 -5.12 -3.89
CA ILE A 90 -11.15 -4.55 -2.61
C ILE A 90 -9.71 -4.08 -2.78
N ASP A 91 -9.44 -2.82 -2.43
CA ASP A 91 -8.10 -2.24 -2.45
C ASP A 91 -7.51 -2.15 -1.03
N LEU A 92 -6.20 -2.40 -0.93
CA LEU A 92 -5.43 -2.09 0.25
C LEU A 92 -4.94 -0.64 0.18
N ARG A 93 -5.13 0.09 1.28
CA ARG A 93 -4.67 1.47 1.45
C ARG A 93 -3.66 1.57 2.58
N ALA A 94 -2.54 2.24 2.34
CA ALA A 94 -1.54 2.55 3.37
C ALA A 94 -1.69 4.01 3.80
N VAL A 95 -2.02 4.22 5.07
CA VAL A 95 -2.11 5.55 5.67
C VAL A 95 -0.74 5.93 6.22
N LEU A 96 -0.25 7.08 5.80
CA LEU A 96 1.03 7.62 6.22
C LEU A 96 0.87 8.54 7.44
N ASP A 97 1.99 8.81 8.12
CA ASP A 97 2.08 9.61 9.35
C ASP A 97 1.63 11.08 9.27
N ASP A 98 1.39 11.63 8.07
CA ASP A 98 0.79 12.96 7.86
C ASP A 98 -0.70 12.89 7.45
N HIS A 99 -1.31 11.71 7.57
CA HIS A 99 -2.67 11.40 7.13
C HIS A 99 -2.91 11.41 5.61
N GLN A 100 -1.86 11.42 4.80
CA GLN A 100 -1.95 11.03 3.41
C GLN A 100 -2.15 9.52 3.28
N VAL A 101 -2.84 9.11 2.23
CA VAL A 101 -3.17 7.72 1.93
C VAL A 101 -2.60 7.37 0.59
N VAL A 102 -1.72 6.37 0.57
CA VAL A 102 -1.30 5.69 -0.65
C VAL A 102 -2.36 4.65 -0.97
N GLU A 103 -3.04 4.85 -2.08
CA GLU A 103 -4.09 3.98 -2.58
C GLU A 103 -3.63 3.35 -3.88
N VAL A 104 -3.65 2.02 -3.92
CA VAL A 104 -3.58 1.25 -5.17
C VAL A 104 -5.00 1.24 -5.73
N VAL A 105 -5.16 1.65 -6.98
CA VAL A 105 -6.45 1.65 -7.66
C VAL A 105 -6.44 0.47 -8.62
N SER A 106 -7.04 -0.65 -8.20
CA SER A 106 -7.02 -1.86 -9.01
C SER A 106 -8.30 -2.09 -9.77
N ASP A 107 -8.22 -2.01 -11.08
CA ASP A 107 -9.30 -2.43 -11.97
C ASP A 107 -9.27 -3.95 -12.25
N PHE A 108 -8.38 -4.71 -11.59
CA PHE A 108 -8.18 -6.15 -11.82
C PHE A 108 -8.15 -6.99 -10.54
N PRO A 109 -8.66 -8.24 -10.56
CA PRO A 109 -8.46 -9.18 -9.46
C PRO A 109 -6.96 -9.51 -9.34
N TYR A 110 -6.39 -9.22 -8.18
CA TYR A 110 -4.98 -9.44 -7.89
C TYR A 110 -4.65 -10.95 -7.88
N GLY A 111 -3.75 -11.40 -8.75
CA GLY A 111 -3.20 -12.77 -8.75
C GLY A 111 -1.90 -12.93 -7.95
N GLU A 112 -1.42 -11.86 -7.33
CA GLU A 112 -0.13 -11.78 -6.64
C GLU A 112 -0.26 -11.29 -5.19
N TRP A 113 0.84 -11.37 -4.43
CA TRP A 113 0.94 -10.77 -3.11
C TRP A 113 0.83 -9.24 -3.22
N THR A 114 0.01 -8.65 -2.37
CA THR A 114 -0.19 -7.20 -2.29
C THR A 114 0.62 -6.63 -1.14
N PHE A 115 0.67 -7.30 0.01
CA PHE A 115 1.42 -6.80 1.16
C PHE A 115 2.03 -7.93 1.97
N SER A 116 3.33 -7.85 2.21
CA SER A 116 4.07 -8.89 2.90
C SER A 116 4.97 -8.29 3.98
N ILE A 117 5.09 -9.00 5.11
CA ILE A 117 5.99 -8.68 6.22
C ILE A 117 6.84 -9.89 6.52
N TRP A 118 8.13 -9.67 6.78
CA TRP A 118 9.11 -10.69 7.13
C TRP A 118 9.64 -10.51 8.55
N ARG A 119 10.23 -11.58 9.10
CA ARG A 119 11.04 -11.45 10.31
C ARG A 119 12.31 -10.66 9.97
N GLU A 120 12.77 -9.87 10.93
CA GLU A 120 14.04 -9.18 10.79
C GLU A 120 15.17 -10.21 10.59
N GLY A 121 15.95 -10.04 9.52
CA GLY A 121 17.09 -10.91 9.21
C GLY A 121 16.71 -12.24 8.58
N ASP A 122 15.47 -12.46 8.14
CA ASP A 122 15.06 -13.64 7.38
C ASP A 122 15.71 -13.63 5.97
N PRO A 123 16.66 -14.53 5.66
CA PRO A 123 17.32 -14.57 4.36
C PRO A 123 16.46 -15.23 3.29
N GLU A 124 15.49 -16.07 3.68
CA GLU A 124 14.62 -16.78 2.74
C GLU A 124 13.43 -15.90 2.33
N GLN A 125 13.22 -14.77 3.03
CA GLN A 125 12.09 -13.87 2.83
C GLN A 125 10.76 -14.64 2.86
N VAL A 126 10.59 -15.51 3.86
CA VAL A 126 9.33 -16.21 4.08
C VAL A 126 8.40 -15.29 4.88
N PRO A 127 7.29 -14.81 4.30
CA PRO A 127 6.46 -13.83 4.97
C PRO A 127 5.84 -14.42 6.25
N VAL A 128 5.92 -13.66 7.35
CA VAL A 128 5.14 -13.94 8.57
C VAL A 128 3.70 -13.47 8.44
N TYR A 129 3.47 -12.53 7.52
CA TYR A 129 2.16 -12.09 7.09
C TYR A 129 2.23 -11.85 5.60
N ASP A 130 1.26 -12.39 4.87
CA ASP A 130 1.11 -12.14 3.44
C ASP A 130 -0.36 -11.92 3.12
N LEU A 131 -0.66 -10.77 2.54
CA LEU A 131 -1.95 -10.49 1.95
C LEU A 131 -1.83 -10.67 0.45
N SER A 132 -2.25 -11.83 -0.02
CA SER A 132 -2.51 -12.07 -1.44
C SER A 132 -3.83 -11.43 -1.84
N GLY A 133 -3.96 -11.14 -3.14
CA GLY A 133 -5.21 -10.75 -3.76
C GLY A 133 -6.43 -11.55 -3.32
N PRO A 134 -7.66 -11.01 -3.49
CA PRO A 134 -8.83 -11.56 -2.84
C PRO A 134 -9.03 -13.04 -3.17
N LEU A 135 -9.15 -13.86 -2.13
CA LEU A 135 -9.81 -15.15 -2.21
C LEU A 135 -11.19 -14.90 -2.83
N GLN A 136 -11.50 -15.60 -3.93
CA GLN A 136 -12.84 -15.58 -4.51
C GLN A 136 -13.91 -15.81 -3.42
N PRO A 137 -15.10 -15.19 -3.55
CA PRO A 137 -16.19 -15.35 -2.59
C PRO A 137 -16.57 -16.82 -2.33
#